data_AF-R9JEK7-F1
#
_entry.id   AF-R9JEK7-F1
#
_cell.length_a   1.000
_cell.length_b   1.000
_cell.length_c   1.000
_cell.angle_alpha   90.00
_cell.angle_beta   90.00
_cell.angle_gamma   90.00
#
_symmetry.space_group_name_H-M   'P 1'
#
loop_
_entity.id
_entity.type
_entity.pdbx_description
1 polymer ?
#
loop_
_entity_poly.entity_id
_entity_poly.type
_entity_poly.pdbx_seq_one_letter_code
_entity_poly.pdbx_strand_id
1 'polypeptide(L)'
;MVGDFESLINIEENKVENLYIELIKQVEEKGDLSPYGRERLWKAFEEETDFATAKTKRLALELGSLQKVIDGWKKEIPISKKLQNLYKKVVNAVQEDSQELDQLLSQFYEQCDIKLDDDRNFYEYYLKQSIRYLMYIVRDIPIESLNDITAGNYDIDSDEWDTAFCACFMYAYNKLTVSDNERKRREREFWDWYIKEAAKLQGVTIQTTMKIPKELLEEKDIVIQTKEDFVKFISYQYDYIKYEMTKDKELLVYVFDSKDGASCPDCGQFSNHIKRECGYGYESMGKLNGWEIEFRVKQNTYYCDNPKCQTEWFFGRDKVLYVERHAHFAKLKKMSGMPKKICALFGIE
;
A
#
# COMPACT_ATOMS: atom_id res chain seq x y z
N MET A 1 25.36 42.40 -36.99
CA MET A 1 24.22 42.61 -36.06
C MET A 1 24.08 41.34 -35.27
N VAL A 2 24.55 41.40 -34.03
CA VAL A 2 24.37 40.38 -32.99
C VAL A 2 22.97 40.61 -32.43
N GLY A 3 22.14 39.58 -32.41
CA GLY A 3 20.76 39.65 -31.93
C GLY A 3 20.40 38.36 -31.21
N ASP A 4 20.49 38.43 -29.88
CA ASP A 4 19.93 37.58 -28.82
C ASP A 4 19.84 36.07 -29.02
N PHE A 5 20.93 35.42 -28.60
CA PHE A 5 20.93 34.10 -27.97
C PHE A 5 20.59 34.20 -26.47
N GLU A 6 19.78 35.19 -26.05
CA GLU A 6 19.29 35.38 -24.67
C GLU A 6 17.80 35.04 -24.53
N SER A 7 17.38 33.93 -25.14
CA SER A 7 16.25 33.16 -24.59
C SER A 7 16.73 31.75 -24.26
N LEU A 8 17.79 31.70 -23.46
CA LEU A 8 18.02 30.61 -22.52
C LEU A 8 16.78 30.52 -21.64
N ILE A 9 15.80 29.74 -22.10
CA ILE A 9 14.76 29.20 -21.24
C ILE A 9 15.51 28.55 -20.07
N ASN A 10 15.22 29.04 -18.87
CA ASN A 10 15.64 28.50 -17.58
C ASN A 10 15.20 27.03 -17.45
N ILE A 11 15.91 26.11 -18.11
CA ILE A 11 15.68 24.66 -18.03
C ILE A 11 16.23 24.13 -16.69
N GLU A 12 17.13 24.87 -16.02
CA GLU A 12 17.65 24.50 -14.69
C GLU A 12 16.76 24.96 -13.53
N GLU A 13 16.13 26.15 -13.58
CA GLU A 13 15.30 26.66 -12.47
C GLU A 13 14.00 25.87 -12.23
N ASN A 14 13.64 24.91 -13.10
CA ASN A 14 12.35 24.24 -13.05
C ASN A 14 12.42 22.71 -12.86
N LYS A 15 13.61 22.10 -12.66
CA LYS A 15 13.74 20.63 -12.55
C LYS A 15 12.99 20.06 -11.34
N VAL A 16 13.07 20.72 -10.20
CA VAL A 16 12.42 20.28 -8.95
C VAL A 16 10.91 20.48 -9.00
N GLU A 17 10.42 21.62 -9.51
CA GLU A 17 8.98 21.84 -9.72
C GLU A 17 8.42 20.84 -10.76
N ASN A 18 9.17 20.55 -11.82
CA ASN A 18 8.80 19.55 -12.81
C ASN A 18 8.68 18.14 -12.20
N LEU A 19 9.57 17.74 -11.28
CA LEU A 19 9.45 16.48 -10.53
C LEU A 19 8.09 16.40 -9.82
N TYR A 20 7.73 17.43 -9.07
CA TYR A 20 6.48 17.43 -8.31
C TYR A 20 5.24 17.36 -9.22
N ILE A 21 5.25 18.09 -10.33
CA ILE A 21 4.18 18.05 -11.34
C ILE A 21 4.07 16.66 -11.98
N GLU A 22 5.19 16.01 -12.31
CA GLU A 22 5.22 14.65 -12.84
C GLU A 22 4.61 13.64 -11.85
N LEU A 23 4.95 13.74 -10.56
CA LEU A 23 4.42 12.85 -9.54
C LEU A 23 2.93 13.06 -9.29
N ILE A 24 2.43 14.30 -9.34
CA ILE A 24 0.99 14.57 -9.27
C ILE A 24 0.27 13.90 -10.45
N LYS A 25 0.79 14.05 -11.67
CA LYS A 25 0.21 13.40 -12.86
C LYS A 25 0.22 11.88 -12.75
N GLN A 26 1.29 11.31 -12.20
CA GLN A 26 1.33 9.87 -11.92
C GLN A 26 0.16 9.44 -11.03
N VAL A 27 -0.09 10.17 -9.93
CA VAL A 27 -1.20 9.86 -9.02
C VAL A 27 -2.55 10.07 -9.71
N GLU A 28 -2.70 11.09 -10.56
CA GLU A 28 -3.91 11.29 -11.37
C GLU A 28 -4.18 10.09 -12.31
N GLU A 29 -3.15 9.58 -12.98
CA GLU A 29 -3.29 8.51 -13.97
C GLU A 29 -3.45 7.13 -13.31
N LYS A 30 -2.63 6.83 -12.30
CA LYS A 30 -2.52 5.49 -11.70
C LYS A 30 -3.31 5.32 -10.41
N GLY A 31 -3.52 6.40 -9.67
CA GLY A 31 -4.19 6.39 -8.37
C GLY A 31 -3.27 6.19 -7.17
N ASP A 32 -2.00 5.93 -7.41
CA ASP A 32 -0.98 5.71 -6.40
C ASP A 32 0.30 6.48 -6.70
N LEU A 33 1.16 6.62 -5.69
CA LEU A 33 2.53 7.09 -5.85
C LEU A 33 3.45 5.88 -5.74
N SER A 34 4.03 5.45 -6.86
CA SER A 34 4.89 4.24 -6.91
C SER A 34 6.12 4.36 -6.00
N PRO A 35 6.73 3.24 -5.58
CA PRO A 35 7.98 3.24 -4.83
C PRO A 35 9.09 4.10 -5.47
N TYR A 36 9.27 3.98 -6.79
CA TYR A 36 10.23 4.79 -7.55
C TYR A 36 9.92 6.30 -7.47
N GLY A 37 8.65 6.67 -7.48
CA GLY A 37 8.21 8.06 -7.31
C GLY A 37 8.53 8.60 -5.91
N ARG A 38 8.35 7.79 -4.87
CA ARG A 38 8.70 8.13 -3.48
C ARG A 38 10.21 8.25 -3.29
N GLU A 39 10.97 7.34 -3.90
CA GLU A 39 12.44 7.39 -3.90
C GLU A 39 12.97 8.68 -4.57
N ARG A 40 12.38 9.10 -5.70
CA ARG A 40 12.73 10.37 -6.36
C ARG A 40 12.50 11.58 -5.44
N LEU A 41 11.43 11.59 -4.65
CA LEU A 41 11.20 12.65 -3.66
C LEU A 41 12.29 12.68 -2.58
N TRP A 42 12.72 11.51 -2.11
CA TRP A 42 13.78 11.44 -1.10
C TRP A 42 15.12 11.91 -1.65
N LYS A 43 15.50 11.47 -2.86
CA LYS A 43 16.73 11.92 -3.53
C LYS A 43 16.73 13.43 -3.75
N ALA A 44 15.59 14.03 -4.06
CA ALA A 44 15.49 15.48 -4.20
C ALA A 44 15.83 16.22 -2.90
N PHE A 45 15.60 15.65 -1.70
CA PHE A 45 16.05 16.28 -0.44
C PHE A 45 17.58 16.29 -0.30
N GLU A 46 18.24 15.25 -0.80
CA GLU A 46 19.70 15.08 -0.72
C GLU A 46 20.45 15.94 -1.75
N GLU A 47 19.86 16.19 -2.93
CA GLU A 47 20.47 17.00 -3.97
C GLU A 47 20.60 18.49 -3.61
N GLU A 48 19.70 19.01 -2.76
CA GLU A 48 19.60 20.43 -2.41
C GLU A 48 20.19 20.79 -1.04
N THR A 49 20.48 19.80 -0.18
CA THR A 49 20.92 20.06 1.20
C THR A 49 21.96 19.06 1.70
N ASP A 50 22.63 19.37 2.82
CA ASP A 50 23.49 18.41 3.48
C ASP A 50 22.69 17.21 4.01
N PHE A 51 23.38 16.07 4.20
CA PHE A 51 22.76 14.81 4.60
C PHE A 51 21.92 14.91 5.89
N ALA A 52 22.37 15.68 6.89
CA ALA A 52 21.64 15.80 8.15
C ALA A 52 20.33 16.57 7.93
N THR A 53 20.36 17.67 7.17
CA THR A 53 19.17 18.43 6.80
C THR A 53 18.21 17.59 5.96
N ALA A 54 18.71 16.84 4.97
CA ALA A 54 17.90 15.96 4.12
C ALA A 54 17.20 14.87 4.96
N LYS A 55 17.92 14.24 5.89
CA LYS A 55 17.39 13.27 6.85
C LYS A 55 16.29 13.85 7.73
N THR A 56 16.49 15.06 8.28
CA THR A 56 15.45 15.73 9.09
C THR A 56 14.20 16.03 8.28
N LYS A 57 14.33 16.52 7.04
CA LYS A 57 13.18 16.76 6.15
C LYS A 57 12.43 15.46 5.84
N ARG A 58 13.14 14.37 5.56
CA ARG A 58 12.54 13.05 5.34
C ARG A 58 11.79 12.56 6.58
N LEU A 59 12.40 12.62 7.78
CA LEU A 59 11.73 12.26 9.03
C LEU A 59 10.46 13.10 9.27
N ALA A 60 10.52 14.41 9.01
CA ALA A 60 9.38 15.30 9.14
C ALA A 60 8.23 14.90 8.20
N LEU A 61 8.54 14.54 6.95
CA LEU A 61 7.55 14.09 5.96
C LEU A 61 6.89 12.76 6.35
N GLU A 62 7.69 11.77 6.76
CA GLU A 62 7.18 10.45 7.17
C GLU A 62 6.34 10.53 8.46
N LEU A 63 6.75 11.35 9.43
CA LEU A 63 5.94 11.56 10.63
C LEU A 63 4.68 12.38 10.38
N GLY A 64 4.74 13.37 9.49
CA GLY A 64 3.57 14.09 9.01
C GLY A 64 2.54 13.14 8.39
N SER A 65 3.01 12.10 7.71
CA SER A 65 2.15 11.05 7.12
C SER A 65 1.36 10.31 8.20
N LEU A 66 2.01 9.92 9.30
CA LEU A 66 1.34 9.33 10.46
C LEU A 66 0.42 10.34 11.17
N GLN A 67 0.80 11.61 11.27
CA GLN A 67 -0.01 12.64 11.93
C GLN A 67 -1.33 12.84 11.18
N LYS A 68 -1.27 12.87 9.85
CA LYS A 68 -2.47 12.96 8.99
C LYS A 68 -3.45 11.81 9.22
N VAL A 69 -2.94 10.59 9.44
CA VAL A 69 -3.78 9.43 9.79
C VAL A 69 -4.45 9.64 11.15
N ILE A 70 -3.65 10.01 12.15
CA ILE A 70 -4.10 10.18 13.53
C ILE A 70 -5.15 11.29 13.66
N ASP A 71 -4.97 12.40 12.94
CA ASP A 71 -5.94 13.50 12.89
C ASP A 71 -7.30 13.07 12.30
N GLY A 72 -7.29 12.02 11.48
CA GLY A 72 -8.47 11.39 10.91
C GLY A 72 -9.27 10.54 11.91
N TRP A 73 -8.69 10.14 13.05
CA TRP A 73 -9.31 9.28 14.06
C TRP A 73 -10.11 10.08 15.08
N LYS A 74 -11.16 10.78 14.63
CA LYS A 74 -11.90 11.74 15.47
C LYS A 74 -12.93 11.14 16.45
N LYS A 75 -13.23 9.82 16.39
CA LYS A 75 -14.26 9.20 17.28
C LYS A 75 -13.99 7.75 17.69
N GLU A 76 -13.50 6.92 16.77
CA GLU A 76 -13.15 5.52 17.04
C GLU A 76 -11.64 5.40 16.84
N ILE A 77 -10.87 5.60 17.91
CA ILE A 77 -9.42 5.51 17.81
C ILE A 77 -9.06 4.02 17.74
N PRO A 78 -8.51 3.54 16.62
CA PRO A 78 -8.33 2.10 16.40
C PRO A 78 -7.15 1.52 17.19
N ILE A 79 -6.34 2.36 17.84
CA ILE A 79 -5.15 1.96 18.59
C ILE A 79 -5.25 2.35 20.08
N SER A 80 -4.52 1.62 20.92
CA SER A 80 -4.50 1.88 22.36
C SER A 80 -4.01 3.28 22.74
N LYS A 81 -4.48 3.81 23.89
CA LYS A 81 -3.99 5.09 24.46
C LYS A 81 -2.48 5.10 24.69
N LYS A 82 -1.89 3.92 24.95
CA LYS A 82 -0.45 3.75 25.17
C LYS A 82 0.34 4.09 23.90
N LEU A 83 -0.06 3.52 22.76
CA LEU A 83 0.55 3.80 21.46
C LEU A 83 0.35 5.26 21.02
N GLN A 84 -0.82 5.85 21.30
CA GLN A 84 -1.06 7.27 21.05
C GLN A 84 -0.10 8.18 21.82
N ASN A 85 0.17 7.85 23.10
CA ASN A 85 1.10 8.62 23.91
C ASN A 85 2.54 8.45 23.45
N LEU A 86 2.94 7.25 23.02
CA LEU A 86 4.25 7.02 22.42
C LEU A 86 4.44 7.83 21.13
N TYR A 87 3.42 7.87 20.26
CA TYR A 87 3.48 8.67 19.04
C TYR A 87 3.75 10.15 19.33
N LYS A 88 3.04 10.74 20.30
CA LYS A 88 3.28 12.13 20.71
C LYS A 88 4.72 12.36 21.17
N LYS A 89 5.31 11.40 21.91
CA LYS A 89 6.72 11.48 22.32
C LYS A 89 7.66 11.43 21.12
N VAL A 90 7.43 10.50 20.19
CA VAL A 90 8.22 10.38 18.95
C VAL A 90 8.18 11.68 18.14
N VAL A 91 7.01 12.28 17.94
CA VAL A 91 6.86 13.54 17.18
C VAL A 91 7.65 14.68 17.84
N ASN A 92 7.62 14.78 19.17
CA ASN A 92 8.34 15.83 19.88
C ASN A 92 9.88 15.64 19.80
N ALA A 93 10.35 14.39 19.82
CA ALA A 93 11.78 14.06 19.82
C ALA A 93 12.48 14.27 18.46
N VAL A 94 11.75 14.61 17.40
CA VAL A 94 12.29 14.75 16.02
C VAL A 94 13.14 16.00 15.85
N GLN A 95 12.93 16.99 16.70
CA GLN A 95 13.78 18.18 16.78
C GLN A 95 14.89 18.03 17.84
N GLU A 96 14.98 16.87 18.50
CA GLU A 96 15.87 16.59 19.63
C GLU A 96 16.93 15.54 19.27
N ASP A 97 17.62 15.01 20.28
CA ASP A 97 18.70 14.03 20.18
C ASP A 97 18.26 12.75 19.43
N SER A 98 19.01 12.41 18.37
CA SER A 98 18.82 11.19 17.57
C SER A 98 18.79 9.89 18.41
N GLN A 99 19.47 9.86 19.56
CA GLN A 99 19.50 8.71 20.46
C GLN A 99 18.18 8.53 21.22
N GLU A 100 17.56 9.63 21.67
CA GLU A 100 16.26 9.59 22.35
C GLU A 100 15.17 9.15 21.37
N LEU A 101 15.19 9.69 20.15
CA LEU A 101 14.26 9.31 19.09
C LEU A 101 14.36 7.81 18.79
N ASP A 102 15.56 7.25 18.66
CA ASP A 102 15.75 5.81 18.40
C ASP A 102 15.21 4.93 19.54
N GLN A 103 15.39 5.33 20.79
CA GLN A 103 14.85 4.63 21.95
C GLN A 103 13.32 4.66 21.97
N LEU A 104 12.72 5.83 21.69
CA LEU A 104 11.27 5.98 21.62
C LEU A 104 10.67 5.14 20.49
N LEU A 105 11.31 5.13 19.31
CA LEU A 105 10.87 4.29 18.18
C LEU A 105 10.98 2.80 18.52
N SER A 106 12.07 2.36 19.17
CA SER A 106 12.24 0.97 19.61
C SER A 106 11.16 0.56 20.61
N GLN A 107 10.89 1.40 21.62
CA GLN A 107 9.81 1.18 22.59
C GLN A 107 8.44 1.13 21.91
N PHE A 108 8.21 1.95 20.89
CA PHE A 108 6.97 1.94 20.13
C PHE A 108 6.82 0.61 19.38
N TYR A 109 7.84 0.22 18.63
CA TYR A 109 7.85 -1.03 17.86
C TYR A 109 7.56 -2.26 18.72
N GLU A 110 8.20 -2.36 19.90
CA GLU A 110 7.99 -3.46 20.86
C GLU A 110 6.57 -3.50 21.43
N GLN A 111 5.90 -2.36 21.52
CA GLN A 111 4.56 -2.25 22.11
C GLN A 111 3.42 -2.48 21.13
N CYS A 112 3.67 -2.46 19.83
CA CYS A 112 2.69 -2.91 18.85
C CYS A 112 2.53 -4.44 18.97
N ASP A 113 1.36 -4.87 19.47
CA ASP A 113 1.00 -6.27 19.70
C ASP A 113 0.28 -6.81 18.46
N ILE A 114 1.02 -7.46 17.55
CA ILE A 114 0.45 -8.11 16.37
C ILE A 114 -0.26 -9.39 16.81
N LYS A 115 -1.48 -9.27 17.33
CA LYS A 115 -2.38 -10.42 17.49
C LYS A 115 -3.20 -10.54 16.21
N LEU A 116 -2.89 -11.55 15.40
CA LEU A 116 -3.45 -11.80 14.06
C LEU A 116 -4.97 -12.04 13.98
N ASP A 117 -5.73 -11.83 15.07
CA ASP A 117 -7.05 -12.42 15.29
C ASP A 117 -8.20 -11.40 15.47
N ASP A 118 -7.99 -10.08 15.25
CA ASP A 118 -9.04 -9.05 15.39
C ASP A 118 -8.80 -7.84 14.44
N ASP A 119 -9.84 -7.07 14.08
CA ASP A 119 -9.78 -5.87 13.22
C ASP A 119 -8.79 -4.79 13.74
N ARG A 120 -8.48 -4.81 15.04
CA ARG A 120 -7.42 -3.99 15.68
C ARG A 120 -6.02 -4.28 15.13
N ASN A 121 -5.83 -5.47 14.56
CA ASN A 121 -4.57 -5.92 14.04
C ASN A 121 -4.15 -5.15 12.78
N PHE A 122 -5.07 -4.64 11.96
CA PHE A 122 -4.74 -3.87 10.76
C PHE A 122 -3.93 -2.61 11.09
N TYR A 123 -4.49 -1.71 11.92
CA TYR A 123 -3.85 -0.42 12.19
C TYR A 123 -2.57 -0.56 13.01
N GLU A 124 -2.55 -1.44 14.01
CA GLU A 124 -1.32 -1.67 14.80
C GLU A 124 -0.21 -2.34 13.97
N TYR A 125 -0.56 -3.17 13.00
CA TYR A 125 0.39 -3.77 12.07
C TYR A 125 1.05 -2.74 11.14
N TYR A 126 0.25 -1.95 10.41
CA TYR A 126 0.80 -0.90 9.53
C TYR A 126 1.53 0.19 10.31
N LEU A 127 1.08 0.50 11.53
CA LEU A 127 1.80 1.39 12.43
C LEU A 127 3.15 0.78 12.84
N LYS A 128 3.21 -0.50 13.18
CA LYS A 128 4.46 -1.18 13.52
C LYS A 128 5.46 -1.14 12.35
N GLN A 129 5.01 -1.41 11.12
CA GLN A 129 5.87 -1.30 9.94
C GLN A 129 6.33 0.14 9.69
N SER A 130 5.43 1.10 9.85
CA SER A 130 5.77 2.53 9.77
C SER A 130 6.87 2.91 10.76
N ILE A 131 6.77 2.47 12.02
CA ILE A 131 7.79 2.74 13.05
C ILE A 131 9.12 2.07 12.71
N ARG A 132 9.08 0.83 12.22
CA ARG A 132 10.28 0.10 11.79
C ARG A 132 11.02 0.86 10.69
N TYR A 133 10.30 1.39 9.71
CA TYR A 133 10.88 2.20 8.65
C TYR A 133 11.51 3.49 9.16
N LEU A 134 10.86 4.19 10.10
CA LEU A 134 11.45 5.36 10.78
C LEU A 134 12.75 5.01 11.51
N MET A 135 12.82 3.85 12.18
CA MET A 135 14.06 3.39 12.83
C MET A 135 15.19 3.25 11.82
N TYR A 136 14.92 2.80 10.59
CA TYR A 136 15.94 2.69 9.55
C TYR A 136 16.44 4.06 9.09
N ILE A 137 15.55 5.04 8.94
CA ILE A 137 15.97 6.42 8.65
C ILE A 137 16.84 6.96 9.79
N VAL A 138 16.42 6.81 11.05
CA VAL A 138 17.17 7.31 12.21
C VAL A 138 18.55 6.66 12.34
N ARG A 139 18.66 5.37 12.02
CA ARG A 139 19.91 4.59 12.11
C ARG A 139 20.78 4.62 10.86
N ASP A 140 20.38 5.39 9.83
CA ASP A 140 21.07 5.46 8.53
C ASP A 140 21.27 4.08 7.88
N ILE A 141 20.27 3.20 8.03
CA ILE A 141 20.27 1.88 7.41
C ILE A 141 19.80 2.05 5.96
N PRO A 142 20.58 1.60 4.95
CA PRO A 142 20.21 1.72 3.55
C PRO A 142 18.89 1.02 3.24
N ILE A 143 18.08 1.64 2.37
CA ILE A 143 16.78 1.10 1.93
C ILE A 143 16.96 -0.26 1.25
N GLU A 144 18.07 -0.47 0.56
CA GLU A 144 18.41 -1.74 -0.11
C GLU A 144 18.54 -2.91 0.88
N SER A 145 18.83 -2.60 2.16
CA SER A 145 18.86 -3.58 3.25
C SER A 145 17.46 -4.01 3.72
N LEU A 146 16.38 -3.40 3.20
CA LEU A 146 14.99 -3.79 3.47
C LEU A 146 14.60 -5.06 2.72
N ASN A 147 15.16 -5.28 1.52
CA ASN A 147 14.76 -6.37 0.63
C ASN A 147 15.16 -7.77 1.17
N ASP A 148 16.20 -7.85 2.00
CA ASP A 148 16.69 -9.14 2.54
C ASP A 148 15.86 -9.67 3.72
N ILE A 149 15.09 -8.82 4.40
CA ILE A 149 14.37 -9.21 5.64
C ILE A 149 12.90 -9.57 5.38
N THR A 150 12.36 -9.23 4.20
CA THR A 150 10.98 -9.55 3.79
C THR A 150 10.82 -10.97 3.23
N ALA A 151 11.92 -11.65 2.89
CA ALA A 151 11.95 -13.02 2.36
C ALA A 151 11.37 -14.10 3.31
N GLY A 152 11.06 -13.76 4.57
CA GLY A 152 10.49 -14.67 5.56
C GLY A 152 9.00 -14.48 5.88
N ASN A 153 8.38 -13.37 5.48
CA ASN A 153 6.96 -13.09 5.76
C ASN A 153 6.22 -12.90 4.43
N TYR A 154 5.63 -13.99 3.93
CA TYR A 154 4.91 -14.11 2.67
C TYR A 154 3.61 -13.27 2.55
N ASP A 155 3.39 -12.30 3.43
CA ASP A 155 2.09 -11.60 3.58
C ASP A 155 2.09 -10.14 3.07
N ILE A 156 3.23 -9.56 2.67
CA ILE A 156 3.29 -8.24 2.02
C ILE A 156 4.34 -8.25 0.89
N ASP A 157 3.94 -7.81 -0.31
CA ASP A 157 4.87 -7.59 -1.42
C ASP A 157 5.96 -6.58 -1.03
N SER A 158 7.22 -6.89 -1.35
CA SER A 158 8.42 -6.18 -0.87
C SER A 158 8.48 -4.68 -1.16
N ASP A 159 7.60 -4.16 -2.01
CA ASP A 159 7.60 -2.79 -2.50
C ASP A 159 6.83 -1.76 -1.62
N GLU A 160 6.29 -2.21 -0.49
CA GLU A 160 5.25 -1.49 0.28
C GLU A 160 5.68 -0.94 1.65
N TRP A 161 6.96 -0.99 2.01
CA TRP A 161 7.38 -0.95 3.41
C TRP A 161 7.75 0.43 3.98
N ASP A 162 7.53 1.52 3.26
CA ASP A 162 7.77 2.86 3.82
C ASP A 162 6.59 3.40 4.64
N THR A 163 6.91 4.33 5.54
CA THR A 163 5.94 4.95 6.44
C THR A 163 4.81 5.64 5.67
N ALA A 164 5.10 6.32 4.56
CA ALA A 164 4.13 6.99 3.71
C ALA A 164 3.09 6.03 3.14
N PHE A 165 3.51 4.87 2.61
CA PHE A 165 2.59 3.85 2.11
C PHE A 165 1.69 3.31 3.21
N CYS A 166 2.28 2.90 4.34
CA CYS A 166 1.53 2.37 5.47
C CYS A 166 0.51 3.40 6.00
N ALA A 167 0.92 4.67 6.06
CA ALA A 167 0.04 5.78 6.46
C ALA A 167 -1.08 6.01 5.43
N CYS A 168 -0.79 5.98 4.13
CA CYS A 168 -1.79 6.07 3.07
C CYS A 168 -2.86 4.99 3.23
N PHE A 169 -2.44 3.74 3.45
CA PHE A 169 -3.36 2.62 3.69
C PHE A 169 -4.22 2.83 4.93
N MET A 170 -3.61 3.17 6.08
CA MET A 170 -4.39 3.47 7.29
C MET A 170 -5.36 4.65 7.11
N TYR A 171 -4.98 5.67 6.32
CA TYR A 171 -5.82 6.82 6.01
C TYR A 171 -7.02 6.43 5.13
N ALA A 172 -6.76 5.70 4.04
CA ALA A 172 -7.77 5.28 3.09
C ALA A 172 -8.79 4.32 3.71
N TYR A 173 -8.31 3.38 4.53
CA TYR A 173 -9.13 2.37 5.21
C TYR A 173 -9.74 2.85 6.53
N ASN A 174 -9.49 4.10 6.93
CA ASN A 174 -10.08 4.69 8.12
C ASN A 174 -11.61 4.57 8.10
N LYS A 175 -12.16 3.83 9.07
CA LYS A 175 -13.50 3.24 9.07
C LYS A 175 -13.66 2.22 7.93
N LEU A 176 -13.32 0.96 8.22
CA LEU A 176 -13.25 -0.20 7.31
C LEU A 176 -14.51 -0.49 6.44
N THR A 177 -15.56 0.34 6.54
CA THR A 177 -16.83 0.23 5.80
C THR A 177 -16.96 1.26 4.67
N VAL A 178 -15.94 2.07 4.39
CA VAL A 178 -15.95 3.02 3.26
C VAL A 178 -15.92 2.29 1.92
N SER A 179 -16.63 2.82 0.92
CA SER A 179 -16.68 2.23 -0.42
C SER A 179 -15.33 2.28 -1.12
N ASP A 180 -15.13 1.42 -2.13
CA ASP A 180 -13.84 1.29 -2.82
C ASP A 180 -13.48 2.59 -3.55
N ASN A 181 -14.50 3.27 -4.06
CA ASN A 181 -14.37 4.59 -4.68
C ASN A 181 -13.91 5.65 -3.67
N GLU A 182 -14.51 5.68 -2.49
CA GLU A 182 -14.09 6.56 -1.40
C GLU A 182 -12.66 6.23 -0.91
N ARG A 183 -12.27 4.94 -0.87
CA ARG A 183 -10.88 4.54 -0.54
C ARG A 183 -9.90 5.05 -1.58
N LYS A 184 -10.14 4.76 -2.86
CA LYS A 184 -9.31 5.25 -3.98
C LYS A 184 -9.22 6.77 -4.02
N ARG A 185 -10.32 7.47 -3.69
CA ARG A 185 -10.33 8.93 -3.55
C ARG A 185 -9.37 9.38 -2.44
N ARG A 186 -9.45 8.76 -1.26
CA ARG A 186 -8.59 9.09 -0.10
C ARG A 186 -7.13 8.77 -0.34
N GLU A 187 -6.81 7.68 -1.03
CA GLU A 187 -5.43 7.34 -1.41
C GLU A 187 -4.83 8.45 -2.28
N ARG A 188 -5.56 8.87 -3.31
CA ARG A 188 -5.16 9.98 -4.17
C ARG A 188 -4.98 11.28 -3.37
N GLU A 189 -5.93 11.61 -2.49
CA GLU A 189 -5.85 12.80 -1.63
C GLU A 189 -4.68 12.75 -0.65
N PHE A 190 -4.33 11.55 -0.17
CA PHE A 190 -3.17 11.34 0.66
C PHE A 190 -1.89 11.60 -0.14
N TRP A 191 -1.76 11.03 -1.34
CA TRP A 191 -0.58 11.21 -2.18
C TRP A 191 -0.42 12.65 -2.68
N ASP A 192 -1.50 13.32 -3.08
CA ASP A 192 -1.47 14.75 -3.42
C ASP A 192 -0.97 15.60 -2.23
N TRP A 193 -1.47 15.32 -1.02
CA TRP A 193 -0.98 15.97 0.19
C TRP A 193 0.50 15.65 0.44
N TYR A 194 0.93 14.40 0.30
CA TYR A 194 2.30 13.97 0.56
C TYR A 194 3.29 14.69 -0.36
N ILE A 195 2.97 14.76 -1.67
CA ILE A 195 3.78 15.46 -2.67
C ILE A 195 3.87 16.96 -2.35
N LYS A 196 2.74 17.59 -1.97
CA LYS A 196 2.70 19.00 -1.59
C LYS A 196 3.46 19.33 -0.31
N GLU A 197 3.38 18.45 0.70
CA GLU A 197 4.13 18.62 1.95
C GLU A 197 5.64 18.44 1.71
N ALA A 198 6.04 17.50 0.84
CA ALA A 198 7.42 17.34 0.42
C ALA A 198 7.96 18.62 -0.27
N ALA A 199 7.20 19.19 -1.21
CA ALA A 199 7.57 20.43 -1.87
C ALA A 199 7.69 21.61 -0.91
N LYS A 200 6.75 21.73 0.03
CA LYS A 200 6.81 22.74 1.09
C LYS A 200 8.06 22.61 1.95
N LEU A 201 8.48 21.39 2.31
CA LEU A 201 9.74 21.14 3.04
C LEU A 201 10.99 21.49 2.22
N GLN A 202 10.88 21.55 0.90
CA GLN A 202 11.92 22.08 -0.01
C GLN A 202 11.79 23.59 -0.29
N GLY A 203 10.74 24.25 0.20
CA GLY A 203 10.49 25.66 -0.12
C GLY A 203 9.90 25.88 -1.52
N VAL A 204 9.42 24.82 -2.18
CA VAL A 204 8.79 24.88 -3.50
C VAL A 204 7.28 25.05 -3.37
N THR A 205 6.71 25.98 -4.13
CA THR A 205 5.26 26.23 -4.14
C THR A 205 4.63 25.57 -5.35
N ILE A 206 3.79 24.55 -5.13
CA ILE A 206 3.04 23.89 -6.20
C ILE A 206 1.65 24.52 -6.32
N GLN A 207 1.31 25.04 -7.50
CA GLN A 207 -0.06 25.52 -7.80
C GLN A 207 -0.95 24.45 -8.44
N THR A 208 -0.35 23.37 -8.96
CA THR A 208 -1.08 22.26 -9.56
C THR A 208 -2.00 21.60 -8.54
N THR A 209 -3.26 21.42 -8.94
CA THR A 209 -4.26 20.71 -8.14
C THR A 209 -4.60 19.40 -8.82
N MET A 210 -4.41 18.29 -8.11
CA MET A 210 -4.79 16.97 -8.58
C MET A 210 -6.30 16.90 -8.85
N LYS A 211 -6.65 16.36 -10.02
CA LYS A 211 -8.03 16.07 -10.42
C LYS A 211 -8.42 14.68 -9.96
N ILE A 212 -9.52 14.61 -9.21
CA ILE A 212 -10.13 13.34 -8.82
C ILE A 212 -11.12 12.93 -9.92
N PRO A 213 -10.97 11.72 -10.51
CA PRO A 213 -11.92 11.21 -11.51
C PRO A 213 -13.36 11.20 -10.98
N LYS A 214 -14.32 11.63 -11.79
CA LYS A 214 -15.74 11.70 -11.40
C LYS A 214 -16.32 10.31 -11.14
N GLU A 215 -15.77 9.29 -11.78
CA GLU A 215 -16.15 7.89 -11.62
C GLU A 215 -15.92 7.39 -10.20
N LEU A 216 -15.00 8.01 -9.44
CA LEU A 216 -14.79 7.75 -8.00
C LEU A 216 -15.84 8.44 -7.12
N LEU A 217 -16.75 9.23 -7.69
CA LEU A 217 -17.86 9.86 -6.98
C LEU A 217 -19.17 9.07 -7.13
N GLU A 218 -19.20 8.06 -8.00
CA GLU A 218 -20.39 7.26 -8.33
C GLU A 218 -20.26 5.83 -7.80
N GLU A 219 -20.98 5.47 -6.73
CA GLU A 219 -20.98 4.09 -6.24
C GLU A 219 -21.74 3.18 -7.20
N LYS A 220 -21.06 2.14 -7.69
CA LYS A 220 -21.70 1.07 -8.48
C LYS A 220 -22.32 0.04 -7.53
N ASP A 221 -23.51 -0.42 -7.88
CA ASP A 221 -24.15 -1.53 -7.18
C ASP A 221 -23.30 -2.79 -7.27
N ILE A 222 -23.07 -3.44 -6.13
CA ILE A 222 -22.33 -4.70 -6.06
C ILE A 222 -23.29 -5.84 -6.40
N VAL A 223 -23.04 -6.48 -7.52
CA VAL A 223 -23.86 -7.58 -8.04
C VAL A 223 -23.03 -8.86 -8.04
N ILE A 224 -23.30 -9.75 -7.07
CA ILE A 224 -22.69 -11.09 -7.00
C ILE A 224 -23.77 -12.12 -7.38
N GLN A 225 -23.71 -12.74 -8.55
CA GLN A 225 -24.67 -13.76 -9.01
C GLN A 225 -24.06 -15.15 -9.10
N THR A 226 -22.74 -15.23 -9.28
CA THR A 226 -21.99 -16.47 -9.48
C THR A 226 -20.82 -16.57 -8.50
N LYS A 227 -20.22 -17.76 -8.41
CA LYS A 227 -18.98 -17.96 -7.64
C LYS A 227 -17.81 -17.17 -8.24
N GLU A 228 -17.79 -17.03 -9.57
CA GLU A 228 -16.84 -16.19 -10.29
C GLU A 228 -16.98 -14.73 -9.87
N ASP A 229 -18.20 -14.19 -9.80
CA ASP A 229 -18.43 -12.81 -9.36
C ASP A 229 -17.92 -12.59 -7.93
N PHE A 230 -18.13 -13.56 -7.04
CA PHE A 230 -17.63 -13.50 -5.66
C PHE A 230 -16.10 -13.44 -5.64
N VAL A 231 -15.45 -14.36 -6.35
CA VAL A 231 -13.98 -14.41 -6.42
C VAL A 231 -13.39 -13.15 -7.06
N LYS A 232 -13.96 -12.68 -8.18
CA LYS A 232 -13.56 -11.45 -8.87
C LYS A 232 -13.80 -10.20 -8.05
N PHE A 233 -14.79 -10.20 -7.17
CA PHE A 233 -15.00 -9.12 -6.23
C PHE A 233 -13.92 -9.09 -5.13
N ILE A 234 -13.47 -10.26 -4.65
CA ILE A 234 -12.35 -10.34 -3.70
C ILE A 234 -11.07 -9.84 -4.37
N SER A 235 -10.73 -10.38 -5.54
CA SER A 235 -9.63 -9.90 -6.38
C SER A 235 -9.97 -10.12 -7.85
N TYR A 236 -9.90 -9.06 -8.65
CA TYR A 236 -10.18 -9.17 -10.09
C TYR A 236 -9.13 -10.02 -10.85
N GLN A 237 -7.98 -10.29 -10.23
CA GLN A 237 -6.94 -11.17 -10.77
C GLN A 237 -7.24 -12.66 -10.56
N TYR A 238 -8.14 -13.00 -9.64
CA TYR A 238 -8.48 -14.38 -9.34
C TYR A 238 -9.50 -14.93 -10.33
N ASP A 239 -9.23 -16.09 -10.91
CA ASP A 239 -10.19 -16.88 -11.68
C ASP A 239 -10.68 -18.05 -10.81
N TYR A 240 -11.99 -18.27 -10.73
CA TYR A 240 -12.53 -19.38 -9.96
C TYR A 240 -12.20 -20.73 -10.60
N ILE A 241 -11.74 -21.70 -9.79
CA ILE A 241 -11.46 -23.06 -10.24
C ILE A 241 -12.53 -24.03 -9.73
N LYS A 242 -12.65 -24.15 -8.39
CA LYS A 242 -13.57 -25.07 -7.71
C LYS A 242 -13.76 -24.67 -6.25
N TYR A 243 -14.58 -25.41 -5.53
CA TYR A 243 -14.69 -25.29 -4.08
C TYR A 243 -14.80 -26.66 -3.42
N GLU A 244 -14.42 -26.73 -2.15
CA GLU A 244 -14.59 -27.90 -1.29
C GLU A 244 -15.14 -27.44 0.06
N MET A 245 -15.99 -28.26 0.67
CA MET A 245 -16.52 -28.02 2.01
C MET A 245 -16.06 -29.14 2.93
N THR A 246 -15.52 -28.79 4.09
CA THR A 246 -15.08 -29.75 5.09
C THR A 246 -16.15 -29.98 6.15
N LYS A 247 -16.03 -31.07 6.91
CA LYS A 247 -16.93 -31.38 8.02
C LYS A 247 -16.80 -30.39 9.17
N ASP A 248 -15.66 -29.71 9.27
CA ASP A 248 -15.31 -28.77 10.33
C ASP A 248 -15.80 -27.34 10.05
N LYS A 249 -16.75 -27.20 9.11
CA LYS A 249 -17.32 -25.92 8.64
C LYS A 249 -16.29 -25.01 7.99
N GLU A 250 -15.42 -25.57 7.15
CA GLU A 250 -14.51 -24.79 6.32
C GLU A 250 -14.97 -24.85 4.85
N LEU A 251 -15.01 -23.69 4.19
CA LEU A 251 -15.18 -23.55 2.76
C LEU A 251 -13.83 -23.20 2.14
N LEU A 252 -13.28 -24.14 1.37
CA LEU A 252 -12.04 -23.97 0.61
C LEU A 252 -12.41 -23.54 -0.82
N VAL A 253 -12.08 -22.30 -1.20
CA VAL A 253 -12.32 -21.75 -2.53
C VAL A 253 -11.02 -21.77 -3.32
N TYR A 254 -10.95 -22.59 -4.37
CA TYR A 254 -9.75 -22.69 -5.21
C TYR A 254 -9.81 -21.67 -6.33
N VAL A 255 -8.74 -20.89 -6.45
CA VAL A 255 -8.62 -19.81 -7.45
C VAL A 255 -7.28 -19.88 -8.17
N PHE A 256 -7.22 -19.33 -9.38
CA PHE A 256 -5.98 -19.09 -10.12
C PHE A 256 -5.71 -17.60 -10.14
N ASP A 257 -4.56 -17.16 -9.64
CA ASP A 257 -4.14 -15.78 -9.74
C ASP A 257 -3.34 -15.53 -11.03
N SER A 258 -3.80 -14.52 -11.79
CA SER A 258 -3.10 -13.99 -12.97
C SER A 258 -2.76 -15.08 -13.99
N LYS A 259 -3.75 -15.92 -14.31
CA LYS A 259 -3.64 -17.10 -15.17
C LYS A 259 -3.09 -16.83 -16.57
N ASP A 260 -3.33 -15.64 -17.10
CA ASP A 260 -3.02 -15.28 -18.50
C ASP A 260 -1.61 -14.71 -18.70
N GLY A 261 -0.81 -14.58 -17.63
CA GLY A 261 0.53 -14.00 -17.66
C GLY A 261 0.71 -12.81 -16.73
N ALA A 262 1.94 -12.31 -16.65
CA ALA A 262 2.29 -11.17 -15.81
C ALA A 262 3.41 -10.33 -16.42
N SER A 263 3.54 -9.08 -15.94
CA SER A 263 4.63 -8.19 -16.31
C SER A 263 5.83 -8.39 -15.38
N CYS A 264 7.02 -8.49 -15.96
CA CYS A 264 8.27 -8.55 -15.21
C CYS A 264 8.39 -7.33 -14.29
N PRO A 265 8.67 -7.52 -12.99
CA PRO A 265 8.75 -6.41 -12.04
C PRO A 265 9.89 -5.44 -12.36
N ASP A 266 10.98 -5.93 -12.95
CA ASP A 266 12.20 -5.13 -13.15
C ASP A 266 12.21 -4.38 -14.48
N CYS A 267 11.64 -4.96 -15.56
CA CYS A 267 11.65 -4.32 -16.89
C CYS A 267 10.26 -4.05 -17.48
N GLY A 268 9.18 -4.48 -16.82
CA GLY A 268 7.80 -4.29 -17.28
C GLY A 268 7.36 -5.17 -18.45
N GLN A 269 8.27 -5.95 -19.05
CA GLN A 269 7.95 -6.85 -20.17
C GLN A 269 6.88 -7.86 -19.73
N PHE A 270 5.74 -7.86 -20.42
CA PHE A 270 4.71 -8.88 -20.23
C PHE A 270 5.21 -10.23 -20.78
N SER A 271 4.96 -11.29 -20.02
CA SER A 271 5.22 -12.67 -20.39
C SER A 271 4.07 -13.57 -19.93
N ASN A 272 3.72 -14.52 -20.78
CA ASN A 272 2.86 -15.66 -20.45
C ASN A 272 3.62 -16.99 -20.56
N HIS A 273 4.95 -16.94 -20.73
CA HIS A 273 5.81 -18.11 -20.81
C HIS A 273 6.05 -18.68 -19.42
N ILE A 274 5.27 -19.71 -19.06
CA ILE A 274 5.32 -20.35 -17.74
C ILE A 274 6.66 -21.06 -17.56
N LYS A 275 7.40 -20.68 -16.52
CA LYS A 275 8.56 -21.43 -16.02
C LYS A 275 8.13 -22.62 -15.19
N ARG A 276 7.21 -22.39 -14.26
CA ARG A 276 6.75 -23.41 -13.32
C ARG A 276 5.34 -23.12 -12.85
N GLU A 277 4.51 -24.15 -12.83
CA GLU A 277 3.26 -24.14 -12.07
C GLU A 277 3.56 -24.38 -10.60
N CYS A 278 3.17 -23.45 -9.73
CA CYS A 278 3.32 -23.61 -8.29
C CYS A 278 2.13 -24.38 -7.70
N GLY A 279 2.33 -24.87 -6.47
CA GLY A 279 1.24 -25.42 -5.66
C GLY A 279 0.23 -24.33 -5.25
N TYR A 280 -0.72 -24.73 -4.42
CA TYR A 280 -1.68 -23.80 -3.84
C TYR A 280 -1.09 -23.14 -2.59
N GLY A 281 -1.04 -21.81 -2.58
CA GLY A 281 -0.98 -21.02 -1.35
C GLY A 281 -2.31 -21.09 -0.60
N TYR A 282 -2.34 -20.54 0.62
CA TYR A 282 -3.56 -20.44 1.42
C TYR A 282 -3.73 -19.01 1.93
N GLU A 283 -4.97 -18.54 1.93
CA GLU A 283 -5.35 -17.21 2.41
C GLU A 283 -6.63 -17.35 3.23
N SER A 284 -6.53 -17.17 4.54
CA SER A 284 -7.70 -17.25 5.43
C SER A 284 -8.43 -15.92 5.42
N MET A 285 -9.66 -15.89 4.89
CA MET A 285 -10.49 -14.67 4.81
C MET A 285 -11.28 -14.43 6.10
N GLY A 286 -11.44 -15.47 6.92
CA GLY A 286 -12.20 -15.48 8.17
C GLY A 286 -13.65 -15.98 8.02
N LYS A 287 -14.47 -15.73 9.04
CA LYS A 287 -15.78 -16.37 9.17
C LYS A 287 -16.92 -15.70 8.39
N LEU A 288 -17.78 -16.51 7.78
CA LEU A 288 -19.09 -16.13 7.23
C LEU A 288 -20.16 -17.12 7.73
N ASN A 289 -21.18 -16.63 8.45
CA ASN A 289 -22.24 -17.46 9.05
C ASN A 289 -21.71 -18.69 9.84
N GLY A 290 -20.58 -18.54 10.52
CA GLY A 290 -19.96 -19.60 11.31
C GLY A 290 -19.15 -20.62 10.51
N TRP A 291 -18.99 -20.42 9.20
CA TRP A 291 -18.04 -21.16 8.36
C TRP A 291 -16.75 -20.37 8.17
N GLU A 292 -15.60 -21.03 8.31
CA GLU A 292 -14.31 -20.45 7.93
C GLU A 292 -14.19 -20.43 6.41
N ILE A 293 -13.83 -19.28 5.85
CA ILE A 293 -13.65 -19.12 4.42
C ILE A 293 -12.16 -18.99 4.13
N GLU A 294 -11.64 -19.88 3.29
CA GLU A 294 -10.22 -19.91 2.93
C GLU A 294 -10.08 -19.99 1.41
N PHE A 295 -9.19 -19.17 0.86
CA PHE A 295 -8.83 -19.19 -0.55
C PHE A 295 -7.56 -20.04 -0.73
N ARG A 296 -7.63 -21.02 -1.64
CA ARG A 296 -6.49 -21.81 -2.11
C ARG A 296 -6.03 -21.22 -3.43
N VAL A 297 -4.94 -20.47 -3.41
CA VAL A 297 -4.49 -19.64 -4.54
C VAL A 297 -3.41 -20.37 -5.32
N LYS A 298 -3.68 -20.71 -6.59
CA LYS A 298 -2.67 -21.21 -7.52
C LYS A 298 -2.00 -20.04 -8.23
N GLN A 299 -0.68 -20.05 -8.28
CA GLN A 299 0.12 -19.08 -9.02
C GLN A 299 1.10 -19.80 -9.96
N ASN A 300 1.51 -19.10 -11.00
CA ASN A 300 2.62 -19.51 -11.88
C ASN A 300 3.83 -18.59 -11.65
N THR A 301 5.00 -19.12 -11.99
CA THR A 301 6.18 -18.29 -12.29
C THR A 301 6.35 -18.20 -13.80
N TYR A 302 6.78 -17.03 -14.27
CA TYR A 302 6.96 -16.70 -15.68
C TYR A 302 8.42 -16.41 -16.00
N TYR A 303 8.88 -16.74 -17.20
CA TYR A 303 10.17 -16.27 -17.72
C TYR A 303 10.09 -14.79 -18.10
N CYS A 304 11.18 -14.04 -17.92
CA CYS A 304 11.31 -12.74 -18.54
C CYS A 304 11.73 -12.87 -20.00
N ASP A 305 10.87 -12.44 -20.91
CA ASP A 305 11.13 -12.51 -22.35
C ASP A 305 12.06 -11.40 -22.85
N ASN A 306 12.48 -10.48 -21.97
CA ASN A 306 13.41 -9.41 -22.32
C ASN A 306 14.86 -9.88 -22.15
N PRO A 307 15.64 -10.09 -23.23
CA PRO A 307 17.00 -10.61 -23.15
C PRO A 307 18.00 -9.63 -22.51
N LYS A 308 17.59 -8.37 -22.30
CA LYS A 308 18.41 -7.35 -21.62
C LYS A 308 18.11 -7.22 -20.13
N CYS A 309 17.05 -7.90 -19.64
CA CYS A 309 16.69 -7.91 -18.25
C CYS A 309 17.52 -8.96 -17.51
N GLN A 310 18.01 -8.64 -16.31
CA GLN A 310 18.77 -9.58 -15.48
C GLN A 310 17.88 -10.63 -14.81
N THR A 311 16.59 -10.34 -14.68
CA THR A 311 15.57 -11.22 -14.13
C THR A 311 15.33 -12.36 -15.11
N GLU A 312 15.70 -13.58 -14.77
CA GLU A 312 15.42 -14.74 -15.62
C GLU A 312 13.94 -15.15 -15.52
N TRP A 313 13.38 -15.10 -14.31
CA TRP A 313 12.01 -15.51 -14.03
C TRP A 313 11.44 -14.73 -12.84
N PHE A 314 10.13 -14.61 -12.79
CA PHE A 314 9.43 -13.81 -11.78
C PHE A 314 8.06 -14.40 -11.43
N PHE A 315 7.56 -14.03 -10.25
CA PHE A 315 6.15 -14.12 -9.92
C PHE A 315 5.43 -12.87 -10.43
N GLY A 316 4.17 -13.01 -10.86
CA GLY A 316 3.34 -11.83 -11.08
C GLY A 316 3.20 -11.06 -9.77
N ARG A 317 3.31 -9.73 -9.83
CA ARG A 317 2.98 -8.89 -8.66
C ARG A 317 1.47 -8.84 -8.48
N ASP A 318 1.02 -8.95 -7.24
CA ASP A 318 -0.37 -8.73 -6.90
C ASP A 318 -0.71 -7.26 -7.17
N LYS A 319 -1.87 -7.04 -7.79
CA LYS A 319 -2.46 -5.71 -8.02
C LYS A 319 -3.63 -5.44 -7.08
N VAL A 320 -4.05 -6.46 -6.33
CA VAL A 320 -5.03 -6.36 -5.25
C VAL A 320 -4.38 -6.99 -4.04
N LEU A 321 -4.01 -6.18 -3.05
CA LEU A 321 -3.22 -6.67 -1.93
C LEU A 321 -4.05 -7.53 -0.99
N TYR A 322 -3.37 -8.38 -0.20
CA TYR A 322 -3.98 -9.21 0.86
C TYR A 322 -5.03 -8.42 1.67
N VAL A 323 -4.66 -7.21 2.08
CA VAL A 323 -5.53 -6.41 2.93
C VAL A 323 -6.75 -5.84 2.21
N GLU A 324 -6.61 -5.55 0.91
CA GLU A 324 -7.72 -5.12 0.08
C GLU A 324 -8.70 -6.28 -0.13
N ARG A 325 -8.19 -7.49 -0.37
CA ARG A 325 -8.98 -8.73 -0.45
C ARG A 325 -9.78 -8.95 0.84
N HIS A 326 -9.14 -8.79 1.99
CA HIS A 326 -9.79 -8.87 3.29
C HIS A 326 -10.86 -7.78 3.50
N ALA A 327 -10.58 -6.55 3.08
CA ALA A 327 -11.55 -5.47 3.15
C ALA A 327 -12.76 -5.71 2.21
N HIS A 328 -12.54 -6.23 1.00
CA HIS A 328 -13.59 -6.65 0.09
C HIS A 328 -14.47 -7.73 0.74
N PHE A 329 -13.87 -8.74 1.37
CA PHE A 329 -14.63 -9.76 2.10
C PHE A 329 -15.41 -9.18 3.28
N ALA A 330 -14.79 -8.31 4.09
CA ALA A 330 -15.45 -7.63 5.21
C ALA A 330 -16.63 -6.76 4.75
N LYS A 331 -16.54 -6.12 3.58
CA LYS A 331 -17.63 -5.36 2.96
C LYS A 331 -18.80 -6.26 2.61
N LEU A 332 -18.56 -7.38 1.93
CA LEU A 332 -19.61 -8.37 1.60
C LEU A 332 -20.30 -8.91 2.86
N LYS A 333 -19.55 -9.15 3.94
CA LYS A 333 -20.09 -9.60 5.24
C LYS A 333 -21.08 -8.61 5.85
N LYS A 334 -20.88 -7.32 5.66
CA LYS A 334 -21.70 -6.24 6.26
C LYS A 334 -22.89 -5.84 5.38
N MET A 335 -22.89 -6.22 4.10
CA MET A 335 -23.98 -5.90 3.17
C MET A 335 -25.24 -6.72 3.47
N SER A 336 -26.38 -6.04 3.58
CA SER A 336 -27.67 -6.70 3.85
C SER A 336 -27.98 -7.77 2.79
N GLY A 337 -28.31 -8.99 3.24
CA GLY A 337 -28.64 -10.13 2.38
C GLY A 337 -27.45 -10.79 1.65
N MET A 338 -26.31 -10.12 1.53
CA MET A 338 -25.14 -10.63 0.81
C MET A 338 -24.51 -11.87 1.48
N PRO A 339 -24.36 -11.96 2.82
CA PRO A 339 -23.87 -13.18 3.46
C PRO A 339 -24.68 -14.42 3.11
N LYS A 340 -26.02 -14.32 3.16
CA LYS A 340 -26.93 -15.42 2.80
C LYS A 340 -26.79 -15.79 1.33
N LYS A 341 -26.63 -14.79 0.45
CA LYS A 341 -26.43 -15.00 -0.98
C LYS A 341 -25.14 -15.77 -1.26
N ILE A 342 -24.04 -15.37 -0.63
CA ILE A 342 -22.73 -16.06 -0.76
C ILE A 342 -22.83 -17.49 -0.22
N CYS A 343 -23.41 -17.69 0.96
CA CYS A 343 -23.64 -19.03 1.50
C CYS A 343 -24.43 -19.92 0.54
N ALA A 344 -25.51 -19.40 -0.06
CA ALA A 344 -26.30 -20.13 -1.05
C ALA A 344 -25.49 -20.48 -2.32
N LEU A 345 -24.56 -19.63 -2.77
CA LEU A 345 -23.69 -19.94 -3.91
C LEU A 345 -22.83 -21.18 -3.67
N PHE A 346 -22.45 -21.44 -2.41
CA PHE A 346 -21.60 -22.56 -2.02
C PHE A 346 -22.37 -23.72 -1.38
N GLY A 347 -23.68 -23.61 -1.18
CA GLY A 347 -24.48 -24.65 -0.52
C GLY A 347 -24.26 -24.71 1.00
N ILE A 348 -23.89 -23.58 1.61
CA ILE A 348 -23.83 -23.41 3.07
C ILE A 348 -25.24 -23.10 3.58
N GLU A 349 -25.74 -23.93 4.51
CA GLU A 349 -27.03 -23.78 5.19
C GLU A 349 -26.98 -22.80 6.38
#